data_AF-Q6M9X6-F1
#
_entry.id   AF-Q6M9X6-F1
#
_cell.length_a   1.000
_cell.length_b   1.000
_cell.length_c   1.000
_cell.angle_alpha   90.00
_cell.angle_beta   90.00
_cell.angle_gamma   90.00
#
_symmetry.space_group_name_H-M   'P 1'
#
loop_
_entity.id
_entity.type
_entity.pdbx_description
1 polymer ?
#
loop_
_entity_poly.entity_id
_entity_poly.type
_entity_poly.pdbx_seq_one_letter_code
_entity_poly.pdbx_strand_id
1 'polypeptide(L)'
;MINRWLMGLNSIILGSCCLLAIGIGVMKFTYSNQIICRDPKANLCGLPKGAFELSTESYEQLNGPLLALNEASPSLQLPDLRQQLIYYGKNSRPDAQSEQTLLHFAFNTNKNIVSISPGERLYLVYDKESVPNKYVFSPQNKKTSLWIEAMLADSEVVVKLTLENDKGDLITEPENHYQFRLPEKEFIRFAGKVWELGTWRVDGTLLARQKARWFGIDRFLEKHGGDEYQHCLGKQRVDFGENENIYSVFIGPGDCLIWDENQWKVIQPGAGSRAYPLLVVKKIDERLLTLELWDVEGKGKILLNLLKSVEPWMVQNAQNIQHMFKFVGAKTRSQCVFEINNERMIVSPSDWLLMTQKGWKKLTSAEEIDDYVKRKTAGTLFVFERLVRKDDRQLMLGTLYNSTRSDSQSIELTLQQGNSNKSFTTKEMKDKEVKEPGETILQTEKGITSVGKTEADLANRIPVVPNLSNKN
;
A
#
# COMPACT_ATOMS: atom_id res chain seq x y z
N MET A 1 70.21 28.51 51.46
CA MET A 1 69.90 28.05 52.83
C MET A 1 68.39 27.96 53.15
N ILE A 2 67.49 28.48 52.32
CA ILE A 2 66.03 28.50 52.58
C ILE A 2 65.34 27.12 52.43
N ASN A 3 65.85 26.22 51.56
CA ASN A 3 65.22 24.92 51.32
C ASN A 3 65.36 23.89 52.48
N ARG A 4 66.35 24.04 53.39
CA ARG A 4 66.48 23.12 54.54
C ARG A 4 65.46 23.41 55.64
N TRP A 5 65.00 24.66 55.76
CA TRP A 5 64.03 25.06 56.78
C TRP A 5 62.60 24.61 56.43
N LEU A 6 62.21 24.73 55.16
CA LEU A 6 60.92 24.24 54.65
C LEU A 6 60.77 22.71 54.76
N MET A 7 61.84 21.94 54.52
CA MET A 7 61.82 20.49 54.72
C MET A 7 61.66 20.11 56.21
N GLY A 8 62.30 20.85 57.11
CA GLY A 8 62.15 20.62 58.56
C GLY A 8 60.71 20.91 59.03
N LEU A 9 60.11 22.00 58.54
CA LEU A 9 58.77 22.42 58.94
C LEU A 9 57.68 21.45 58.42
N ASN A 10 57.82 20.97 57.18
CA ASN A 10 56.92 19.94 56.64
C ASN A 10 57.02 18.61 57.39
N SER A 11 58.22 18.22 57.84
CA SER A 11 58.40 16.99 58.62
C SER A 11 57.74 17.08 60.01
N ILE A 12 57.78 18.26 60.65
CA ILE A 12 57.09 18.51 61.93
C ILE A 12 55.57 18.48 61.76
N ILE A 13 55.03 19.09 60.69
CA ILE A 13 53.59 19.06 60.41
C ILE A 13 53.13 17.62 60.14
N LEU A 14 53.88 16.86 59.34
CA LEU A 14 53.54 15.46 59.06
C LEU A 14 53.59 14.59 60.33
N GLY A 15 54.57 14.81 61.19
CA GLY A 15 54.67 14.14 62.50
C GLY A 15 53.49 14.45 63.42
N SER A 16 53.05 15.71 63.47
CA SER A 16 51.88 16.13 64.25
C SER A 16 50.59 15.49 63.74
N CYS A 17 50.39 15.42 62.42
CA CYS A 17 49.24 14.75 61.82
C CYS A 17 49.22 13.24 62.12
N CYS A 18 50.37 12.56 62.08
CA CYS A 18 50.46 11.14 62.44
C CYS A 18 50.13 10.89 63.91
N LEU A 19 50.58 11.75 64.83
CA LEU A 19 50.26 11.62 66.26
C LEU A 19 48.77 11.84 66.54
N LEU A 20 48.12 12.79 65.87
CA LEU A 20 46.68 12.99 65.98
C LEU A 20 45.88 11.80 65.45
N ALA A 21 46.31 11.20 64.32
CA ALA A 21 45.67 10.02 63.77
C ALA A 21 45.77 8.81 64.72
N ILE A 22 46.93 8.60 65.36
CA ILE A 22 47.11 7.56 66.37
C ILE A 22 46.25 7.86 67.61
N GLY A 23 46.17 9.12 68.06
CA GLY A 23 45.32 9.52 69.19
C GLY A 23 43.83 9.24 68.93
N ILE A 24 43.33 9.50 67.73
CA ILE A 24 41.95 9.20 67.33
C ILE A 24 41.72 7.68 67.24
N GLY A 25 42.69 6.93 66.73
CA GLY A 25 42.65 5.47 66.68
C GLY A 25 42.57 4.84 68.08
N VAL A 26 43.40 5.31 69.02
CA VAL A 26 43.40 4.83 70.42
C VAL A 26 42.10 5.21 71.12
N MET A 27 41.56 6.43 70.92
CA MET A 27 40.24 6.79 71.46
C MET A 27 39.14 5.86 70.94
N LYS A 28 39.10 5.56 69.64
CA LYS A 28 38.09 4.64 69.10
C LYS A 28 38.24 3.21 69.60
N PHE A 29 39.45 2.78 69.96
CA PHE A 29 39.69 1.43 70.50
C PHE A 29 39.42 1.32 72.01
N THR A 30 39.48 2.43 72.76
CA THR A 30 39.19 2.44 74.21
C THR A 30 37.74 2.77 74.54
N TYR A 31 36.96 3.36 73.62
CA TYR A 31 35.50 3.48 73.74
C TYR A 31 34.82 2.14 73.44
N SER A 32 34.93 1.21 74.40
CA SER A 32 34.04 0.07 74.53
C SER A 32 32.63 0.57 74.83
N ASN A 33 31.76 0.62 73.82
CA ASN A 33 30.32 0.88 73.97
C ASN A 33 29.59 -0.35 74.53
N GLN A 34 29.98 -0.78 75.73
CA GLN A 34 29.20 -1.68 76.56
C GLN A 34 28.79 -0.95 77.82
N ILE A 35 27.67 -0.22 77.72
CA ILE A 35 26.93 0.19 78.92
C ILE A 35 26.33 -1.11 79.48
N ILE A 36 26.97 -1.66 80.50
CA ILE A 36 26.39 -2.70 81.34
C ILE A 36 25.31 -2.02 82.18
N CYS A 37 24.09 -1.94 81.65
CA CYS A 37 22.92 -1.68 82.47
C CYS A 37 22.74 -2.89 83.40
N ARG A 38 23.24 -2.79 84.64
CA ARG A 38 22.76 -3.65 85.73
C ARG A 38 21.31 -3.27 85.96
N ASP A 39 20.38 -4.17 85.63
CA ASP A 39 18.98 -4.06 86.05
C ASP A 39 18.91 -3.90 87.57
N PRO A 40 18.53 -2.72 88.12
CA PRO A 40 17.99 -2.72 89.46
C PRO A 40 16.67 -3.48 89.39
N LYS A 41 16.47 -4.45 90.28
CA LYS A 41 15.14 -5.07 90.48
C LYS A 41 14.14 -3.96 90.77
N ALA A 42 13.49 -3.47 89.73
CA ALA A 42 12.38 -2.55 89.82
C ALA A 42 11.20 -3.39 90.28
N ASN A 43 10.82 -3.22 91.54
CA ASN A 43 9.48 -3.53 91.98
C ASN A 43 8.55 -2.71 91.07
N LEU A 44 7.87 -3.38 90.13
CA LEU A 44 6.84 -2.79 89.32
C LEU A 44 5.70 -2.37 90.25
N CYS A 45 5.70 -1.09 90.65
CA CYS A 45 4.47 -0.37 90.87
C CYS A 45 3.70 -0.44 89.54
N GLY A 46 2.80 -1.42 89.43
CA GLY A 46 1.94 -1.56 88.26
C GLY A 46 1.15 -0.26 88.11
N LEU A 47 1.25 0.35 86.92
CA LEU A 47 0.29 1.35 86.48
C LEU A 47 -1.12 0.81 86.75
N PRO A 48 -2.09 1.64 87.18
CA PRO A 48 -3.48 1.19 87.24
C PRO A 48 -3.84 0.65 85.86
N LYS A 49 -4.20 -0.65 85.81
CA LYS A 49 -4.57 -1.36 84.58
C LYS A 49 -5.54 -0.49 83.81
N GLY A 50 -5.17 -0.09 82.60
CA GLY A 50 -6.05 0.68 81.74
C GLY A 50 -7.32 -0.11 81.48
N ALA A 51 -8.46 0.56 81.28
CA ALA A 51 -9.76 -0.06 81.01
C ALA A 51 -9.81 -0.99 79.76
N PHE A 52 -8.67 -1.15 79.07
CA PHE A 52 -8.50 -1.93 77.85
C PHE A 52 -7.48 -3.06 77.97
N GLU A 53 -6.86 -3.28 79.14
CA GLU A 53 -5.98 -4.42 79.40
C GLU A 53 -6.78 -5.63 79.92
N LEU A 54 -7.73 -6.08 79.11
CA LEU A 54 -8.37 -7.38 79.29
C LEU A 54 -7.39 -8.48 78.81
N SER A 55 -7.45 -9.67 79.43
CA SER A 55 -6.62 -10.81 79.02
C SER A 55 -6.96 -11.21 77.57
N THR A 56 -6.00 -11.80 76.85
CA THR A 56 -6.25 -12.37 75.51
C THR A 56 -7.43 -13.33 75.49
N GLU A 57 -7.63 -14.10 76.57
CA GLU A 57 -8.81 -14.97 76.76
C GLU A 57 -10.14 -14.19 76.84
N SER A 58 -10.14 -12.97 77.40
CA SER A 58 -11.32 -12.10 77.46
C SER A 58 -11.66 -11.50 76.10
N TYR A 59 -10.65 -11.22 75.27
CA TYR A 59 -10.84 -10.80 73.87
C TYR A 59 -11.30 -11.95 72.98
N GLU A 60 -10.86 -13.19 73.24
CA GLU A 60 -11.37 -14.38 72.58
C GLU A 60 -12.83 -14.69 72.97
N GLN A 61 -13.25 -14.39 74.20
CA GLN A 61 -14.66 -14.45 74.60
C GLN A 61 -15.51 -13.34 73.94
N LEU A 62 -14.89 -12.23 73.53
CA LEU A 62 -15.51 -11.17 72.72
C LEU A 62 -15.60 -11.50 71.23
N ASN A 63 -15.03 -12.63 70.75
CA ASN A 63 -15.27 -13.19 69.40
C ASN A 63 -16.71 -13.75 69.23
N GLY A 64 -17.70 -13.08 69.82
CA GLY A 64 -19.08 -13.21 69.42
C GLY A 64 -19.38 -12.37 68.17
N PRO A 65 -20.55 -12.56 67.54
CA PRO A 65 -20.98 -11.89 66.30
C PRO A 65 -21.16 -10.36 66.42
N LEU A 66 -20.73 -9.76 67.53
CA LEU A 66 -20.91 -8.36 67.88
C LEU A 66 -19.74 -7.47 67.39
N LEU A 67 -18.54 -8.07 67.22
CA LEU A 67 -17.35 -7.43 66.63
C LEU A 67 -16.94 -8.04 65.29
N ALA A 68 -17.65 -9.09 64.83
CA ALA A 68 -17.53 -9.55 63.46
C ALA A 68 -18.00 -8.41 62.55
N LEU A 69 -17.08 -7.86 61.75
CA LEU A 69 -17.43 -6.95 60.66
C LEU A 69 -18.45 -7.66 59.76
N ASN A 70 -19.73 -7.30 59.89
CA ASN A 70 -20.80 -7.74 59.00
C ASN A 70 -20.63 -7.21 57.58
N GLU A 71 -19.71 -6.27 57.37
CA GLU A 71 -19.20 -5.93 56.05
C GLU A 71 -18.09 -6.92 55.69
N ALA A 72 -18.50 -8.07 55.14
CA ALA A 72 -17.61 -8.83 54.29
C ALA A 72 -17.05 -7.86 53.25
N SER A 73 -15.71 -7.78 53.14
CA SER A 73 -15.07 -7.02 52.07
C SER A 73 -15.78 -7.34 50.76
N PRO A 74 -16.25 -6.35 49.99
CA PRO A 74 -17.02 -6.62 48.79
C PRO A 74 -16.24 -7.62 47.93
N SER A 75 -16.85 -8.76 47.62
CA SER A 75 -16.23 -9.77 46.77
C SER A 75 -15.82 -9.10 45.47
N LEU A 76 -14.54 -9.11 45.14
CA LEU A 76 -14.05 -8.58 43.88
C LEU A 76 -14.76 -9.32 42.74
N GLN A 77 -15.46 -8.58 41.88
CA GLN A 77 -16.20 -9.09 40.74
C GLN A 77 -15.60 -8.58 39.43
N LEU A 78 -15.72 -9.37 38.38
CA LEU A 78 -15.30 -8.95 37.04
C LEU A 78 -16.21 -7.83 36.49
N PRO A 79 -15.61 -6.75 35.95
CA PRO A 79 -16.37 -5.67 35.32
C PRO A 79 -16.97 -6.10 33.97
N ASP A 80 -18.15 -5.57 33.62
CA ASP A 80 -18.72 -5.79 32.29
C ASP A 80 -18.09 -4.83 31.27
N LEU A 81 -17.23 -5.38 30.40
CA LEU A 81 -16.56 -4.64 29.34
C LEU A 81 -17.25 -4.75 27.98
N ARG A 82 -18.36 -5.49 27.84
CA ARG A 82 -19.01 -5.78 26.55
C ARG A 82 -19.45 -4.54 25.79
N GLN A 83 -19.97 -3.54 26.50
CA GLN A 83 -20.44 -2.28 25.90
C GLN A 83 -19.32 -1.22 25.78
N GLN A 84 -18.20 -1.43 26.47
CA GLN A 84 -17.10 -0.47 26.53
C GLN A 84 -16.01 -0.79 25.52
N LEU A 85 -15.72 -2.08 25.30
CA LEU A 85 -14.69 -2.57 24.41
C LEU A 85 -15.25 -2.76 22.99
N ILE A 86 -14.53 -2.24 22.00
CA ILE A 86 -14.87 -2.31 20.59
C ILE A 86 -13.77 -3.11 19.88
N TYR A 87 -14.17 -4.11 19.12
CA TYR A 87 -13.28 -4.88 18.25
C TYR A 87 -13.36 -4.32 16.81
N TYR A 88 -12.21 -3.93 16.26
CA TYR A 88 -12.11 -3.34 14.91
C TYR A 88 -11.66 -4.32 13.83
N GLY A 89 -11.53 -5.60 14.17
CA GLY A 89 -11.12 -6.62 13.20
C GLY A 89 -9.66 -7.05 13.33
N LYS A 90 -9.25 -7.87 12.37
CA LYS A 90 -7.88 -8.39 12.23
C LYS A 90 -7.12 -7.59 11.18
N ASN A 91 -5.80 -7.52 11.34
CA ASN A 91 -4.93 -7.05 10.27
C ASN A 91 -5.11 -7.96 9.04
N SER A 92 -5.76 -7.43 8.01
CA SER A 92 -6.07 -8.11 6.75
C SER A 92 -5.25 -7.57 5.58
N ARG A 93 -4.14 -6.89 5.89
CA ARG A 93 -3.21 -6.37 4.88
C ARG A 93 -2.62 -7.56 4.08
N PRO A 94 -2.57 -7.51 2.74
CA PRO A 94 -2.17 -8.66 1.92
C PRO A 94 -0.73 -9.18 2.13
N ASP A 95 0.16 -8.36 2.70
CA ASP A 95 1.55 -8.70 3.03
C ASP A 95 1.73 -9.13 4.51
N ALA A 96 0.66 -9.13 5.31
CA ALA A 96 0.67 -9.68 6.65
C ALA A 96 0.66 -11.21 6.56
N GLN A 97 1.74 -11.85 6.99
CA GLN A 97 1.79 -13.32 7.10
C GLN A 97 0.78 -13.79 8.15
N SER A 98 0.10 -14.91 7.88
CA SER A 98 -0.96 -15.47 8.74
C SER A 98 -0.51 -15.74 10.19
N GLU A 99 0.78 -15.92 10.42
CA GLU A 99 1.38 -16.15 11.75
C GLU A 99 1.43 -14.88 12.62
N GLN A 100 1.28 -13.68 12.05
CA GLN A 100 1.37 -12.39 12.74
C GLN A 100 0.06 -11.59 12.61
N THR A 101 -1.07 -12.27 12.71
CA THR A 101 -2.37 -11.59 12.76
C THR A 101 -2.45 -10.76 14.03
N LEU A 102 -2.74 -9.47 13.88
CA LEU A 102 -2.96 -8.56 15.00
C LEU A 102 -4.46 -8.28 15.11
N LEU A 103 -4.98 -8.35 16.32
CA LEU A 103 -6.34 -8.02 16.70
C LEU A 103 -6.37 -6.59 17.25
N HIS A 104 -7.28 -5.76 16.75
CA HIS A 104 -7.36 -4.35 17.11
C HIS A 104 -8.54 -4.06 18.04
N PHE A 105 -8.25 -3.44 19.20
CA PHE A 105 -9.24 -3.07 20.20
C PHE A 105 -9.19 -1.59 20.53
N ALA A 106 -10.34 -1.00 20.86
CA ALA A 106 -10.41 0.32 21.48
C ALA A 106 -11.52 0.36 22.52
N PHE A 107 -11.44 1.32 23.43
CA PHE A 107 -12.57 1.63 24.30
C PHE A 107 -13.42 2.74 23.68
N ASN A 108 -14.74 2.71 23.91
CA ASN A 108 -15.66 3.74 23.41
C ASN A 108 -15.28 5.15 23.90
N THR A 109 -14.67 5.21 25.08
CA THR A 109 -14.28 6.43 25.80
C THR A 109 -12.90 6.93 25.40
N ASN A 110 -11.96 6.00 25.21
CA ASN A 110 -10.62 6.28 24.73
C ASN A 110 -10.41 5.64 23.35
N LYS A 111 -10.43 6.49 22.33
CA LYS A 111 -10.30 6.10 20.91
C LYS A 111 -8.88 5.67 20.52
N ASN A 112 -7.97 5.51 21.48
CA ASN A 112 -6.66 4.93 21.25
C ASN A 112 -6.81 3.43 20.98
N ILE A 113 -6.36 3.02 19.80
CA ILE A 113 -6.44 1.63 19.33
C ILE A 113 -5.16 0.92 19.76
N VAL A 114 -5.33 -0.21 20.43
CA VAL A 114 -4.22 -1.11 20.78
C VAL A 114 -4.36 -2.39 19.98
N SER A 115 -3.22 -2.89 19.49
CA SER A 115 -3.12 -4.10 18.69
C SER A 115 -2.46 -5.19 19.54
N ILE A 116 -3.00 -6.42 19.51
CA ILE A 116 -2.40 -7.58 20.19
C ILE A 116 -2.45 -8.81 19.30
N SER A 117 -1.52 -9.75 19.50
CA SER A 117 -1.60 -11.05 18.83
C SER A 117 -2.64 -11.94 19.53
N PRO A 118 -3.29 -12.89 18.81
CA PRO A 118 -4.19 -13.86 19.42
C PRO A 118 -3.54 -14.59 20.59
N GLY A 119 -4.22 -14.63 21.74
CA GLY A 119 -3.75 -15.27 22.97
C GLY A 119 -2.77 -14.43 23.81
N GLU A 120 -2.32 -13.26 23.33
CA GLU A 120 -1.50 -12.37 24.16
C GLU A 120 -2.34 -11.60 25.19
N ARG A 121 -1.70 -11.26 26.31
CA ARG A 121 -2.32 -10.53 27.40
C ARG A 121 -2.25 -9.03 27.18
N LEU A 122 -3.41 -8.39 27.24
CA LEU A 122 -3.53 -6.93 27.22
C LEU A 122 -4.01 -6.42 28.57
N TYR A 123 -3.13 -5.72 29.26
CA TYR A 123 -3.36 -5.24 30.62
C TYR A 123 -4.21 -3.95 30.65
N LEU A 124 -5.07 -3.84 31.67
CA LEU A 124 -6.05 -2.76 31.85
C LEU A 124 -5.83 -2.04 33.18
N VAL A 125 -5.90 -0.71 33.14
CA VAL A 125 -5.83 0.15 34.33
C VAL A 125 -7.18 0.83 34.51
N TYR A 126 -7.64 0.91 35.76
CA TYR A 126 -8.80 1.71 36.11
C TYR A 126 -8.36 3.15 36.34
N ASP A 127 -8.78 4.05 35.46
CA ASP A 127 -8.43 5.46 35.57
C ASP A 127 -9.39 6.16 36.53
N LYS A 128 -8.87 6.58 37.68
CA LYS A 128 -9.63 7.32 38.70
C LYS A 128 -9.53 8.84 38.51
N GLU A 129 -8.56 9.31 37.73
CA GLU A 129 -8.12 10.71 37.73
C GLU A 129 -8.60 11.48 36.49
N SER A 130 -8.54 10.87 35.29
CA SER A 130 -8.83 11.60 34.04
C SER A 130 -10.29 11.54 33.60
N VAL A 131 -10.96 10.40 33.79
CA VAL A 131 -12.41 10.24 33.53
C VAL A 131 -12.99 9.29 34.59
N PRO A 132 -13.94 9.73 35.44
CA PRO A 132 -14.46 8.88 36.49
C PRO A 132 -15.14 7.62 35.90
N ASN A 133 -14.84 6.47 36.51
CA ASN A 133 -15.42 5.15 36.25
C ASN A 133 -15.11 4.48 34.91
N LYS A 134 -13.87 4.58 34.41
CA LYS A 134 -13.53 4.00 33.11
C LYS A 134 -12.20 3.24 33.09
N TYR A 135 -12.19 2.16 32.32
CA TYR A 135 -11.01 1.37 32.04
C TYR A 135 -10.26 1.95 30.84
N VAL A 136 -8.93 1.92 30.94
CA VAL A 136 -7.99 2.34 29.88
C VAL A 136 -6.93 1.25 29.74
N PHE A 137 -6.36 1.12 28.53
CA PHE A 137 -5.23 0.22 28.33
C PHE A 137 -4.00 0.70 29.11
N SER A 138 -3.29 -0.25 29.72
CA SER A 138 -2.03 0.01 30.42
C SER A 138 -1.00 0.62 29.46
N PRO A 139 -0.38 1.78 29.79
CA PRO A 139 0.67 2.36 28.96
C PRO A 139 1.81 1.36 28.76
N GLN A 140 2.17 1.08 27.50
CA GLN A 140 3.20 0.08 27.14
C GLN A 140 2.92 -1.35 27.63
N ASN A 141 1.65 -1.68 27.89
CA ASN A 141 1.23 -3.00 28.35
C ASN A 141 1.94 -3.47 29.64
N LYS A 142 2.18 -2.56 30.60
CA LYS A 142 2.72 -2.93 31.92
C LYS A 142 1.76 -3.89 32.63
N LYS A 143 2.32 -4.92 33.29
CA LYS A 143 1.55 -5.92 34.04
C LYS A 143 0.68 -5.25 35.10
N THR A 144 -0.62 -5.57 35.08
CA THR A 144 -1.61 -5.12 36.06
C THR A 144 -2.49 -6.30 36.46
N SER A 145 -3.27 -6.14 37.52
CA SER A 145 -4.16 -7.17 38.03
C SER A 145 -5.27 -7.57 37.05
N LEU A 146 -5.65 -6.71 36.11
CA LEU A 146 -6.74 -6.96 35.15
C LEU A 146 -6.18 -7.04 33.73
N TRP A 147 -6.50 -8.10 32.99
CA TRP A 147 -6.12 -8.20 31.58
C TRP A 147 -7.17 -8.92 30.74
N ILE A 148 -7.09 -8.68 29.43
CA ILE A 148 -7.85 -9.42 28.44
C ILE A 148 -6.92 -10.29 27.59
N GLU A 149 -7.41 -11.47 27.23
CA GLU A 149 -6.83 -12.35 26.22
C GLU A 149 -7.86 -12.53 25.11
N ALA A 150 -7.47 -12.30 23.87
CA ALA A 150 -8.38 -12.37 22.73
C ALA A 150 -8.04 -13.57 21.84
N MET A 151 -9.05 -14.36 21.48
CA MET A 151 -8.94 -15.44 20.52
C MET A 151 -9.89 -15.22 19.35
N LEU A 152 -9.39 -15.48 18.16
CA LEU A 152 -10.12 -15.28 16.92
C LEU A 152 -11.07 -16.49 16.70
N ALA A 153 -12.37 -16.21 16.54
CA ALA A 153 -13.38 -17.20 16.22
C ALA A 153 -14.14 -16.73 14.96
N ASP A 154 -13.67 -17.16 13.80
CA ASP A 154 -14.16 -16.77 12.47
C ASP A 154 -14.14 -15.24 12.21
N SER A 155 -15.29 -14.57 12.34
CA SER A 155 -15.47 -13.12 12.20
C SER A 155 -15.69 -12.39 13.53
N GLU A 156 -15.76 -13.14 14.62
CA GLU A 156 -15.92 -12.62 15.98
C GLU A 156 -14.64 -12.84 16.78
N VAL A 157 -14.47 -12.06 17.83
CA VAL A 157 -13.42 -12.33 18.81
C VAL A 157 -14.05 -12.77 20.11
N VAL A 158 -13.52 -13.87 20.63
CA VAL A 158 -13.75 -14.33 21.99
C VAL A 158 -12.74 -13.63 22.89
N VAL A 159 -13.23 -12.72 23.73
CA VAL A 159 -12.42 -12.04 24.74
C VAL A 159 -12.59 -12.77 26.08
N LYS A 160 -11.46 -13.15 26.67
CA LYS A 160 -11.38 -13.67 28.03
C LYS A 160 -10.86 -12.57 28.96
N LEU A 161 -11.62 -12.23 29.99
CA LEU A 161 -11.27 -11.23 31.00
C LEU A 161 -10.83 -11.95 32.28
N THR A 162 -9.63 -11.64 32.77
CA THR A 162 -9.10 -12.25 33.99
C THR A 162 -8.63 -11.17 34.97
N LEU A 163 -8.94 -11.36 36.24
CA LEU A 163 -8.52 -10.50 37.34
C LEU A 163 -7.73 -11.33 38.37
N GLU A 164 -6.52 -10.88 38.70
CA GLU A 164 -5.66 -11.44 39.75
C GLU A 164 -5.85 -10.63 41.04
N ASN A 165 -6.19 -11.32 42.13
CA ASN A 165 -6.38 -10.70 43.45
C ASN A 165 -5.02 -10.42 44.13
N ASP A 166 -4.99 -9.64 45.21
CA ASP A 166 -3.75 -9.32 45.96
C ASP A 166 -3.05 -10.57 46.54
N LYS A 167 -3.78 -11.68 46.62
CA LYS A 167 -3.29 -13.00 47.07
C LYS A 167 -2.81 -13.91 45.92
N GLY A 168 -2.90 -13.47 44.67
CA GLY A 168 -2.55 -14.24 43.47
C GLY A 168 -3.67 -15.15 42.94
N ASP A 169 -4.84 -15.14 43.57
CA ASP A 169 -6.00 -15.94 43.14
C ASP A 169 -6.66 -15.32 41.90
N LEU A 170 -7.02 -16.16 40.92
CA LEU A 170 -7.70 -15.74 39.70
C LEU A 170 -9.21 -15.68 39.92
N ILE A 171 -9.77 -14.48 39.79
CA ILE A 171 -11.20 -14.22 39.94
C ILE A 171 -11.87 -14.37 38.57
N THR A 172 -12.84 -15.27 38.49
CA THR A 172 -13.62 -15.58 37.28
C THR A 172 -15.12 -15.28 37.44
N GLU A 173 -15.56 -14.86 38.62
CA GLU A 173 -16.96 -14.54 38.90
C GLU A 173 -17.27 -13.07 38.54
N PRO A 174 -18.36 -12.79 37.78
CA PRO A 174 -19.32 -13.70 37.16
C PRO A 174 -18.82 -14.34 35.85
N GLU A 175 -19.15 -15.62 35.60
CA GLU A 175 -18.73 -16.36 34.38
C GLU A 175 -19.13 -15.67 33.06
N ASN A 176 -20.27 -14.98 33.06
CA ASN A 176 -20.75 -14.22 31.90
C ASN A 176 -19.85 -13.03 31.52
N HIS A 177 -19.05 -12.54 32.46
CA HIS A 177 -18.07 -11.46 32.23
C HIS A 177 -16.67 -12.02 31.95
N TYR A 178 -16.40 -13.25 32.38
CA TYR A 178 -15.15 -13.94 32.12
C TYR A 178 -14.92 -14.19 30.63
N GLN A 179 -15.95 -14.58 29.88
CA GLN A 179 -15.84 -14.81 28.44
C GLN A 179 -17.03 -14.22 27.68
N PHE A 180 -16.74 -13.34 26.72
CA PHE A 180 -17.76 -12.75 25.86
C PHE A 180 -17.27 -12.62 24.42
N ARG A 181 -18.24 -12.49 23.50
CA ARG A 181 -17.98 -12.34 22.06
C ARG A 181 -18.20 -10.89 21.63
N LEU A 182 -17.29 -10.38 20.82
CA LEU A 182 -17.42 -9.07 20.20
C LEU A 182 -17.51 -9.23 18.67
N PRO A 183 -18.55 -8.66 18.03
CA PRO A 183 -18.61 -8.61 16.57
C PRO A 183 -17.59 -7.60 16.04
N GLU A 184 -17.06 -7.86 14.84
CA GLU A 184 -16.22 -6.91 14.12
C GLU A 184 -17.04 -5.66 13.76
N LYS A 185 -16.52 -4.49 14.16
CA LYS A 185 -17.09 -3.20 13.79
C LYS A 185 -16.17 -2.52 12.79
N GLU A 186 -16.74 -1.96 11.72
CA GLU A 186 -15.95 -1.20 10.74
C GLU A 186 -15.19 -0.06 11.42
N PHE A 187 -13.89 -0.02 11.17
CA PHE A 187 -13.04 1.02 11.69
C PHE A 187 -13.24 2.32 10.89
N ILE A 188 -13.98 3.26 11.49
CA ILE A 188 -14.10 4.62 10.99
C ILE A 188 -13.11 5.51 11.75
N ARG A 189 -12.08 6.02 11.07
CA ARG A 189 -11.14 6.98 11.68
C ARG A 189 -11.92 8.21 12.15
N PHE A 190 -11.93 8.44 13.46
CA PHE A 190 -12.59 9.61 14.03
C PHE A 190 -11.86 10.91 13.66
N ALA A 191 -12.66 11.96 13.44
CA ALA A 191 -12.32 13.28 12.88
C ALA A 191 -11.21 14.13 13.56
N GLY A 192 -10.40 13.56 14.46
CA GLY A 192 -9.34 14.28 15.19
C GLY A 192 -7.90 13.94 14.79
N LYS A 193 -7.63 12.74 14.25
CA LYS A 193 -6.31 12.37 13.71
C LYS A 193 -6.41 12.23 12.19
N VAL A 194 -5.93 13.26 11.49
CA VAL A 194 -5.82 13.26 10.04
C VAL A 194 -4.76 12.21 9.66
N TRP A 195 -5.14 11.22 8.86
CA TRP A 195 -4.17 10.32 8.26
C TRP A 195 -3.47 11.07 7.14
N GLU A 196 -2.15 11.20 7.23
CA GLU A 196 -1.33 11.90 6.25
C GLU A 196 -0.32 10.92 5.62
N LEU A 197 -0.15 11.06 4.31
CA LEU A 197 0.79 10.34 3.48
C LEU A 197 1.75 11.36 2.87
N GLY A 198 2.90 11.56 3.52
CA GLY A 198 3.77 12.70 3.21
C GLY A 198 3.05 14.02 3.49
N THR A 199 2.85 14.84 2.46
CA THR A 199 2.11 16.12 2.55
C THR A 199 0.61 15.98 2.26
N TRP A 200 0.15 14.78 1.87
CA TRP A 200 -1.22 14.57 1.43
C TRP A 200 -2.07 13.98 2.54
N ARG A 201 -3.22 14.61 2.81
CA ARG A 201 -4.27 13.95 3.59
C ARG A 201 -4.74 12.70 2.86
N VAL A 202 -4.97 11.62 3.58
CA VAL A 202 -5.54 10.38 3.02
C VAL A 202 -7.05 10.44 3.15
N ASP A 203 -7.72 10.52 2.01
CA ASP A 203 -9.16 10.45 1.84
C ASP A 203 -9.50 9.85 0.46
N GLY A 204 -10.78 9.69 0.14
CA GLY A 204 -11.22 9.18 -1.17
C GLY A 204 -10.76 10.02 -2.38
N THR A 205 -10.29 11.26 -2.16
CA THR A 205 -9.82 12.18 -3.20
C THR A 205 -8.29 12.21 -3.35
N LEU A 206 -7.56 11.40 -2.58
CA LEU A 206 -6.09 11.36 -2.59
C LEU A 206 -5.52 11.26 -4.01
N LEU A 207 -5.96 10.28 -4.79
CA LEU A 207 -5.44 10.03 -6.13
C LEU A 207 -5.75 11.20 -7.08
N ALA A 208 -6.91 11.84 -6.93
CA ALA A 208 -7.26 13.02 -7.72
C ALA A 208 -6.35 14.22 -7.38
N ARG A 209 -6.02 14.41 -6.10
CA ARG A 209 -5.06 15.45 -5.67
C ARG A 209 -3.63 15.18 -6.13
N GLN A 210 -3.24 13.90 -6.18
CA GLN A 210 -1.98 13.45 -6.77
C GLN A 210 -1.98 13.46 -8.32
N LYS A 211 -3.08 13.93 -8.94
CA LYS A 211 -3.27 14.00 -10.39
C LYS A 211 -3.10 12.64 -11.09
N ALA A 212 -3.43 11.56 -10.40
CA ALA A 212 -3.29 10.22 -10.93
C ALA A 212 -4.24 10.00 -12.11
N ARG A 213 -3.70 9.49 -13.23
CA ARG A 213 -4.46 9.19 -14.45
C ARG A 213 -4.16 7.77 -14.90
N TRP A 214 -5.21 6.97 -15.04
CA TRP A 214 -5.09 5.62 -15.57
C TRP A 214 -5.49 5.60 -17.05
N PHE A 215 -4.58 5.19 -17.92
CA PHE A 215 -4.82 5.19 -19.37
C PHE A 215 -5.06 3.80 -19.96
N GLY A 216 -4.67 2.76 -19.22
CA GLY A 216 -4.78 1.37 -19.68
C GLY A 216 -3.42 0.77 -19.99
N ILE A 217 -3.40 -0.26 -20.82
CA ILE A 217 -2.18 -0.92 -21.29
C ILE A 217 -1.42 0.01 -22.25
N ASP A 218 -0.09 0.01 -22.19
CA ASP A 218 0.75 0.75 -23.12
C ASP A 218 1.06 -0.10 -24.36
N ARG A 219 0.32 0.11 -25.44
CA ARG A 219 0.44 -0.67 -26.69
C ARG A 219 1.75 -0.42 -27.42
N PHE A 220 2.35 0.74 -27.21
CA PHE A 220 3.64 1.06 -27.80
C PHE A 220 4.74 0.24 -27.13
N LEU A 221 4.78 0.20 -25.79
CA LEU A 221 5.77 -0.60 -25.06
C LEU A 221 5.58 -2.11 -25.30
N GLU A 222 4.35 -2.59 -25.53
CA GLU A 222 4.11 -3.99 -25.91
C GLU A 222 4.81 -4.40 -27.22
N LYS A 223 4.92 -3.48 -28.18
CA LYS A 223 5.50 -3.75 -29.50
C LYS A 223 6.96 -3.30 -29.64
N HIS A 224 7.34 -2.22 -28.95
CA HIS A 224 8.62 -1.53 -29.16
C HIS A 224 9.44 -1.33 -27.87
N GLY A 225 9.00 -1.84 -26.71
CA GLY A 225 9.72 -1.67 -25.44
C GLY A 225 11.02 -2.48 -25.33
N GLY A 226 11.17 -3.58 -26.06
CA GLY A 226 12.34 -4.45 -25.90
C GLY A 226 12.40 -5.13 -24.52
N ASP A 227 13.56 -5.72 -24.20
CA ASP A 227 13.72 -6.58 -23.02
C ASP A 227 13.62 -5.81 -21.69
N GLU A 228 14.01 -4.54 -21.69
CA GLU A 228 13.99 -3.68 -20.49
C GLU A 228 12.57 -3.41 -19.96
N TYR A 229 11.56 -3.36 -20.84
CA TYR A 229 10.15 -3.14 -20.47
C TYR A 229 9.32 -4.42 -20.46
N GLN A 230 9.95 -5.60 -20.46
CA GLN A 230 9.23 -6.88 -20.44
C GLN A 230 8.32 -7.02 -19.20
N HIS A 231 8.73 -6.41 -18.08
CA HIS A 231 7.95 -6.36 -16.83
C HIS A 231 6.67 -5.50 -16.93
N CYS A 232 6.54 -4.65 -17.95
CA CYS A 232 5.37 -3.80 -18.20
C CYS A 232 4.33 -4.48 -19.11
N LEU A 233 4.66 -5.60 -19.75
CA LEU A 233 3.77 -6.26 -20.72
C LEU A 233 2.46 -6.70 -20.07
N GLY A 234 1.33 -6.35 -20.68
CA GLY A 234 -0.01 -6.65 -20.17
C GLY A 234 -0.41 -5.92 -18.88
N LYS A 235 0.46 -5.07 -18.32
CA LYS A 235 0.14 -4.27 -17.13
C LYS A 235 -0.59 -2.98 -17.49
N GLN A 236 -1.38 -2.49 -16.55
CA GLN A 236 -2.08 -1.21 -16.65
C GLN A 236 -1.15 -0.08 -16.23
N ARG A 237 -1.09 0.99 -17.02
CA ARG A 237 -0.29 2.17 -16.73
C ARG A 237 -1.09 3.25 -16.01
N VAL A 238 -0.58 3.67 -14.87
CA VAL A 238 -1.08 4.81 -14.09
C VAL A 238 0.01 5.87 -14.02
N ASP A 239 -0.31 7.08 -14.47
CA ASP A 239 0.59 8.23 -14.44
C ASP A 239 0.27 9.09 -13.21
N PHE A 240 1.29 9.51 -12.47
CA PHE A 240 1.17 10.38 -11.30
C PHE A 240 1.89 11.72 -11.55
N GLY A 241 1.36 12.80 -10.97
CA GLY A 241 1.95 14.13 -11.08
C GLY A 241 1.39 14.97 -12.23
N GLU A 242 2.01 16.14 -12.45
CA GLU A 242 1.60 17.12 -13.45
C GLU A 242 2.85 17.69 -14.13
N ASN A 243 2.73 17.98 -15.44
CA ASN A 243 3.77 18.59 -16.28
C ASN A 243 5.09 17.77 -16.36
N GLU A 244 6.22 18.36 -15.99
CA GLU A 244 7.56 17.79 -16.19
C GLU A 244 7.94 16.71 -15.17
N ASN A 245 7.18 16.60 -14.06
CA ASN A 245 7.42 15.63 -12.99
C ASN A 245 6.46 14.44 -13.05
N ILE A 246 5.97 14.10 -14.25
CA ILE A 246 5.12 12.93 -14.43
C ILE A 246 5.98 11.67 -14.37
N TYR A 247 5.57 10.71 -13.56
CA TYR A 247 6.13 9.36 -13.57
C TYR A 247 5.01 8.33 -13.76
N SER A 248 5.32 7.28 -14.50
CA SER A 248 4.39 6.20 -14.81
C SER A 248 4.68 4.98 -13.96
N VAL A 249 3.62 4.34 -13.47
CA VAL A 249 3.70 3.09 -12.74
C VAL A 249 2.85 2.04 -13.46
N PHE A 250 3.39 0.83 -13.61
CA PHE A 250 2.74 -0.28 -14.29
C PHE A 250 2.27 -1.33 -13.29
N ILE A 251 0.96 -1.53 -13.24
CA ILE A 251 0.28 -2.34 -12.23
C ILE A 251 -0.58 -3.44 -12.86
N GLY A 252 -0.55 -4.62 -12.25
CA GLY A 252 -1.42 -5.74 -12.53
C GLY A 252 -2.45 -5.97 -11.40
N PRO A 253 -3.43 -6.87 -11.61
CA PRO A 253 -4.34 -7.29 -10.54
C PRO A 253 -3.54 -7.97 -9.42
N GLY A 254 -3.75 -7.55 -8.17
CA GLY A 254 -3.02 -8.06 -7.01
C GLY A 254 -1.64 -7.43 -6.76
N ASP A 255 -1.14 -6.59 -7.67
CA ASP A 255 0.11 -5.86 -7.44
C ASP A 255 -0.06 -4.89 -6.26
N CYS A 256 1.05 -4.69 -5.53
CA CYS A 256 1.13 -3.81 -4.37
C CYS A 256 2.09 -2.65 -4.65
N LEU A 257 1.76 -1.47 -4.14
CA LEU A 257 2.59 -0.29 -4.23
C LEU A 257 2.83 0.28 -2.84
N ILE A 258 4.05 0.75 -2.62
CA ILE A 258 4.43 1.47 -1.40
C ILE A 258 4.64 2.94 -1.72
N TRP A 259 4.34 3.79 -0.75
CA TRP A 259 4.67 5.21 -0.80
C TRP A 259 6.05 5.42 -0.18
N ASP A 260 7.04 5.65 -1.02
CA ASP A 260 8.43 5.86 -0.62
C ASP A 260 8.97 7.11 -1.34
N GLU A 261 9.67 7.99 -0.62
CA GLU A 261 10.24 9.22 -1.17
C GLU A 261 9.23 10.11 -1.95
N ASN A 262 7.98 10.16 -1.50
CA ASN A 262 6.87 10.85 -2.18
C ASN A 262 6.49 10.28 -3.57
N GLN A 263 6.83 9.03 -3.84
CA GLN A 263 6.44 8.33 -5.07
C GLN A 263 5.86 6.94 -4.78
N TRP A 264 4.96 6.51 -5.65
CA TRP A 264 4.45 5.14 -5.63
C TRP A 264 5.44 4.21 -6.33
N LYS A 265 5.96 3.21 -5.62
CA LYS A 265 6.85 2.18 -6.16
C LYS A 265 6.17 0.82 -6.07
N VAL A 266 6.18 0.05 -7.16
CA VAL A 266 5.63 -1.31 -7.19
C VAL A 266 6.56 -2.23 -6.41
N ILE A 267 6.00 -3.01 -5.50
CA ILE A 267 6.76 -3.98 -4.71
C ILE A 267 5.96 -5.27 -4.60
N GLN A 268 6.67 -6.39 -4.48
CA GLN A 268 6.05 -7.65 -4.11
C GLN A 268 5.69 -7.64 -2.62
N PRO A 269 4.54 -8.22 -2.23
CA PRO A 269 4.15 -8.34 -0.83
C PRO A 269 5.26 -9.03 -0.01
N GLY A 270 5.74 -8.39 1.07
CA GLY A 270 6.80 -8.98 1.87
C GLY A 270 7.26 -8.10 3.03
N ALA A 271 8.43 -8.40 3.59
CA ALA A 271 8.98 -7.64 4.71
C ALA A 271 9.27 -6.17 4.34
N GLY A 272 9.68 -5.92 3.10
CA GLY A 272 10.01 -4.57 2.61
C GLY A 272 8.81 -3.63 2.48
N SER A 273 7.58 -4.15 2.38
CA SER A 273 6.39 -3.30 2.28
C SER A 273 5.86 -2.86 3.64
N ARG A 274 6.14 -3.60 4.72
CA ARG A 274 5.51 -3.43 6.05
C ARG A 274 5.74 -2.06 6.68
N ALA A 275 6.89 -1.45 6.44
CA ALA A 275 7.23 -0.14 7.00
C ALA A 275 6.44 1.02 6.37
N TYR A 276 5.81 0.79 5.22
CA TYR A 276 5.16 1.81 4.42
C TYR A 276 3.65 1.54 4.27
N PRO A 277 2.85 2.60 4.03
CA PRO A 277 1.47 2.45 3.59
C PRO A 277 1.40 1.67 2.27
N LEU A 278 0.40 0.79 2.15
CA LEU A 278 0.29 -0.15 1.04
C LEU A 278 -0.93 0.14 0.19
N LEU A 279 -0.73 0.43 -1.08
CA LEU A 279 -1.78 0.55 -2.07
C LEU A 279 -1.88 -0.76 -2.85
N VAL A 280 -3.03 -1.42 -2.81
CA VAL A 280 -3.25 -2.75 -3.40
C VAL A 280 -4.24 -2.64 -4.53
N VAL A 281 -3.92 -3.25 -5.68
CA VAL A 281 -4.84 -3.36 -6.80
C VAL A 281 -5.84 -4.47 -6.57
N LYS A 282 -7.07 -4.11 -6.21
CA LYS A 282 -8.14 -5.08 -5.95
C LYS A 282 -8.76 -5.61 -7.23
N LYS A 283 -9.13 -4.69 -8.13
CA LYS A 283 -9.87 -5.02 -9.34
C LYS A 283 -9.56 -4.03 -10.45
N ILE A 284 -9.43 -4.56 -11.66
CA ILE A 284 -9.27 -3.80 -12.89
C ILE A 284 -10.42 -4.17 -13.81
N ASP A 285 -11.38 -3.26 -13.98
CA ASP A 285 -12.46 -3.39 -14.95
C ASP A 285 -12.11 -2.64 -16.25
N GLU A 286 -13.02 -2.56 -17.23
CA GLU A 286 -12.75 -1.84 -18.48
C GLU A 286 -12.67 -0.32 -18.30
N ARG A 287 -13.45 0.23 -17.36
CA ARG A 287 -13.59 1.68 -17.12
C ARG A 287 -13.22 2.12 -15.72
N LEU A 288 -13.10 1.19 -14.78
CA LEU A 288 -12.87 1.47 -13.36
C LEU A 288 -11.72 0.62 -12.82
N LEU A 289 -10.78 1.28 -12.15
CA LEU A 289 -9.69 0.66 -11.41
C LEU A 289 -9.96 0.89 -9.92
N THR A 290 -10.09 -0.20 -9.17
CA THR A 290 -10.34 -0.16 -7.73
C THR A 290 -9.09 -0.55 -6.96
N LEU A 291 -8.67 0.36 -6.09
CA LEU A 291 -7.47 0.28 -5.27
C LEU A 291 -7.88 0.32 -3.80
N GLU A 292 -7.16 -0.41 -2.95
CA GLU A 292 -7.31 -0.32 -1.49
C GLU A 292 -6.01 0.19 -0.87
N LEU A 293 -6.08 1.33 -0.19
CA LEU A 293 -4.96 1.90 0.54
C LEU A 293 -5.04 1.49 2.01
N TRP A 294 -4.02 0.78 2.47
CA TRP A 294 -3.87 0.29 3.82
C TRP A 294 -2.86 1.13 4.61
N ASP A 295 -3.16 1.29 5.89
CA ASP A 295 -2.20 1.83 6.84
C ASP A 295 -1.03 0.86 7.10
N VAL A 296 0.08 1.42 7.60
CA VAL A 296 1.26 0.67 8.06
C VAL A 296 0.84 -0.43 9.04
N GLU A 297 -0.02 -0.08 9.99
CA GLU A 297 -0.48 -0.97 11.05
C GLU A 297 -1.63 -1.91 10.61
N GLY A 298 -2.15 -1.79 9.39
CA GLY A 298 -3.28 -2.57 8.90
C GLY A 298 -4.65 -2.21 9.50
N LYS A 299 -4.71 -1.16 10.34
CA LYS A 299 -5.89 -0.75 11.13
C LYS A 299 -7.03 -0.17 10.31
N GLY A 300 -6.72 0.50 9.20
CA GLY A 300 -7.70 1.18 8.37
C GLY A 300 -7.36 1.07 6.91
N LYS A 301 -8.39 0.77 6.12
CA LYS A 301 -8.33 0.78 4.66
C LYS A 301 -9.21 1.86 4.09
N ILE A 302 -8.77 2.49 3.00
CA ILE A 302 -9.57 3.41 2.21
C ILE A 302 -9.65 2.85 0.80
N LEU A 303 -10.87 2.76 0.28
CA LEU A 303 -11.12 2.37 -1.09
C LEU A 303 -10.95 3.60 -1.99
N LEU A 304 -10.07 3.48 -2.97
CA LEU A 304 -9.75 4.51 -3.94
C LEU A 304 -10.13 4.00 -5.32
N ASN A 305 -10.72 4.87 -6.14
CA ASN A 305 -11.16 4.52 -7.48
C ASN A 305 -10.54 5.47 -8.50
N LEU A 306 -10.10 4.92 -9.62
CA LEU A 306 -9.66 5.67 -10.78
C LEU A 306 -10.52 5.30 -11.99
N LEU A 307 -10.99 6.33 -12.69
CA LEU A 307 -11.66 6.15 -13.97
C LEU A 307 -10.63 6.10 -15.08
N LYS A 308 -10.85 5.22 -16.05
CA LYS A 308 -10.00 5.15 -17.24
C LYS A 308 -10.11 6.47 -18.00
N SER A 309 -8.98 7.14 -18.16
CA SER A 309 -8.84 8.33 -18.97
C SER A 309 -8.85 7.92 -20.44
N VAL A 310 -9.93 8.28 -21.13
CA VAL A 310 -10.08 8.04 -22.56
C VAL A 310 -9.76 9.33 -23.28
N GLU A 311 -8.73 9.30 -24.13
CA GLU A 311 -8.48 10.37 -25.08
C GLU A 311 -9.35 10.12 -26.32
N PRO A 312 -10.15 11.07 -26.80
CA PRO A 312 -10.99 10.86 -27.98
C PRO A 312 -10.11 10.64 -29.22
N TRP A 313 -9.89 9.37 -29.54
CA TRP A 313 -9.13 8.92 -30.70
C TRP A 313 -10.10 8.63 -31.85
N MET A 314 -10.19 9.55 -32.80
CA MET A 314 -11.06 9.35 -33.96
C MET A 314 -10.36 8.55 -35.06
N VAL A 315 -11.06 7.55 -35.60
CA VAL A 315 -10.67 6.76 -36.78
C VAL A 315 -10.34 7.64 -38.01
N GLN A 316 -10.91 8.84 -38.06
CA GLN A 316 -10.60 9.87 -39.06
C GLN A 316 -9.12 10.27 -39.09
N ASN A 317 -8.37 10.06 -38.00
CA ASN A 317 -6.94 10.35 -37.94
C ASN A 317 -6.16 9.57 -39.00
N ALA A 318 -6.53 8.32 -39.30
CA ALA A 318 -5.87 7.52 -40.32
C ALA A 318 -6.07 8.07 -41.74
N GLN A 319 -7.29 8.50 -42.07
CA GLN A 319 -7.59 9.15 -43.36
C GLN A 319 -6.90 10.52 -43.46
N ASN A 320 -6.93 11.31 -42.38
CA ASN A 320 -6.25 12.60 -42.32
C ASN A 320 -4.73 12.45 -42.51
N ILE A 321 -4.12 11.41 -41.95
CA ILE A 321 -2.69 11.13 -42.14
C ILE A 321 -2.38 10.78 -43.59
N GLN A 322 -3.21 10.00 -44.28
CA GLN A 322 -3.03 9.77 -45.72
C GLN A 322 -3.02 11.08 -46.54
N HIS A 323 -3.81 12.07 -46.13
CA HIS A 323 -3.82 13.39 -46.77
C HIS A 323 -2.65 14.30 -46.37
N MET A 324 -2.15 14.18 -45.14
CA MET A 324 -1.01 14.94 -44.62
C MET A 324 0.34 14.46 -45.18
N PHE A 325 0.43 13.19 -45.56
CA PHE A 325 1.66 12.55 -46.03
C PHE A 325 1.61 12.39 -47.55
N LYS A 326 2.14 13.37 -48.27
CA LYS A 326 2.18 13.32 -49.74
C LYS A 326 3.46 12.62 -50.20
N PHE A 327 3.31 11.49 -50.88
CA PHE A 327 4.47 10.79 -51.43
C PHE A 327 5.06 11.58 -52.61
N VAL A 328 6.36 11.88 -52.55
CA VAL A 328 7.08 12.63 -53.60
C VAL A 328 7.88 11.69 -54.49
N GLY A 329 8.48 10.64 -53.91
CA GLY A 329 9.27 9.67 -54.66
C GLY A 329 10.07 8.73 -53.77
N ALA A 330 10.69 7.71 -54.36
CA ALA A 330 11.58 6.80 -53.67
C ALA A 330 13.05 7.21 -53.91
N LYS A 331 13.83 7.36 -52.84
CA LYS A 331 15.29 7.62 -52.94
C LYS A 331 16.05 6.31 -53.12
N THR A 332 15.62 5.25 -52.43
CA THR A 332 16.16 3.88 -52.56
C THR A 332 15.01 2.86 -52.49
N ARG A 333 15.32 1.56 -52.56
CA ARG A 333 14.33 0.48 -52.41
C ARG A 333 13.62 0.50 -51.04
N SER A 334 14.27 1.06 -50.02
CA SER A 334 13.75 1.13 -48.65
C SER A 334 13.45 2.55 -48.16
N GLN A 335 13.99 3.59 -48.81
CA GLN A 335 13.83 4.98 -48.38
C GLN A 335 12.86 5.72 -49.30
N CYS A 336 11.81 6.27 -48.69
CA CYS A 336 10.80 7.07 -49.36
C CYS A 336 10.94 8.54 -48.96
N VAL A 337 10.61 9.43 -49.88
CA VAL A 337 10.53 10.88 -49.63
C VAL A 337 9.06 11.26 -49.57
N PHE A 338 8.65 11.75 -48.41
CA PHE A 338 7.32 12.32 -48.18
C PHE A 338 7.43 13.82 -48.01
N GLU A 339 6.47 14.56 -48.53
CA GLU A 339 6.22 15.94 -48.18
C GLU A 339 5.24 15.96 -47.00
N ILE A 340 5.73 16.44 -45.86
CA ILE A 340 5.00 16.51 -44.59
C ILE A 340 5.17 17.95 -44.08
N ASN A 341 4.07 18.65 -43.78
CA ASN A 341 4.09 20.08 -43.43
C ASN A 341 4.77 20.98 -44.49
N ASN A 342 4.66 20.63 -45.78
CA ASN A 342 5.36 21.28 -46.90
C ASN A 342 6.90 21.17 -46.87
N GLU A 343 7.45 20.30 -46.01
CA GLU A 343 8.87 19.97 -45.97
C GLU A 343 9.10 18.55 -46.48
N ARG A 344 10.16 18.36 -47.29
CA ARG A 344 10.53 17.04 -47.80
C ARG A 344 11.34 16.28 -46.76
N MET A 345 10.78 15.17 -46.28
CA MET A 345 11.38 14.32 -45.27
C MET A 345 11.69 12.93 -45.84
N ILE A 346 12.89 12.43 -45.55
CA ILE A 346 13.30 11.07 -45.93
C ILE A 346 12.94 10.12 -44.79
N VAL A 347 12.14 9.11 -45.14
CA VAL A 347 11.62 8.12 -44.20
C VAL A 347 12.02 6.71 -44.66
N SER A 348 12.43 5.91 -43.69
CA SER A 348 12.87 4.53 -43.80
C SER A 348 12.04 3.66 -42.84
N PRO A 349 12.02 2.33 -43.03
CA PRO A 349 11.54 1.39 -42.03
C PRO A 349 12.18 1.67 -40.66
N SER A 350 11.40 1.52 -39.60
CA SER A 350 11.74 1.80 -38.20
C SER A 350 11.94 3.28 -37.83
N ASP A 351 11.74 4.22 -38.75
CA ASP A 351 11.75 5.65 -38.41
C ASP A 351 10.49 6.02 -37.60
N TRP A 352 10.65 6.95 -36.67
CA TRP A 352 9.59 7.43 -35.79
C TRP A 352 9.29 8.90 -36.06
N LEU A 353 8.02 9.22 -36.31
CA LEU A 353 7.54 10.59 -36.44
C LEU A 353 6.60 10.93 -35.30
N LEU A 354 6.89 12.03 -34.59
CA LEU A 354 6.08 12.54 -33.51
C LEU A 354 5.36 13.80 -33.96
N MET A 355 4.03 13.84 -33.80
CA MET A 355 3.24 15.04 -34.00
C MET A 355 3.42 15.97 -32.79
N THR A 356 4.05 17.12 -33.00
CA THR A 356 4.19 18.19 -32.01
C THR A 356 3.30 19.38 -32.36
N GLN A 357 3.26 20.42 -31.52
CA GLN A 357 2.54 21.67 -31.82
C GLN A 357 3.03 22.36 -33.11
N LYS A 358 4.30 22.14 -33.49
CA LYS A 358 4.89 22.69 -34.72
C LYS A 358 4.68 21.77 -35.93
N GLY A 359 3.97 20.66 -35.76
CA GLY A 359 3.77 19.61 -36.75
C GLY A 359 4.61 18.36 -36.49
N TRP A 360 4.60 17.45 -37.46
CA TRP A 360 5.40 16.22 -37.48
C TRP A 360 6.91 16.50 -37.45
N LYS A 361 7.58 15.89 -36.47
CA LYS A 361 9.03 15.88 -36.32
C LYS A 361 9.53 14.44 -36.35
N LYS A 362 10.61 14.19 -37.08
CA LYS A 362 11.31 12.90 -37.03
C LYS A 362 12.20 12.83 -35.80
N LEU A 363 12.04 11.76 -35.02
CA LEU A 363 12.93 11.46 -33.90
C LEU A 363 14.15 10.73 -34.46
N THR A 364 15.34 11.30 -34.25
CA THR A 364 16.59 10.76 -34.82
C THR A 364 17.65 10.49 -33.79
N SER A 365 17.69 11.25 -32.69
CA SER A 365 18.64 11.01 -31.61
C SER A 365 18.07 10.02 -30.60
N ALA A 366 18.97 9.26 -29.95
CA ALA A 366 18.59 8.37 -28.85
C ALA A 366 17.94 9.14 -27.68
N GLU A 367 18.41 10.36 -27.42
CA GLU A 367 17.83 11.24 -26.39
C GLU A 367 16.38 11.63 -26.69
N GLU A 368 16.05 11.94 -27.95
CA GLU A 368 14.67 12.25 -28.37
C GLU A 368 13.74 11.04 -28.22
N ILE A 369 14.26 9.85 -28.52
CA ILE A 369 13.56 8.57 -28.35
C ILE A 369 13.34 8.30 -26.86
N ASP A 370 14.36 8.44 -26.03
CA ASP A 370 14.29 8.28 -24.58
C ASP A 370 13.31 9.27 -23.94
N ASP A 371 13.36 10.53 -24.35
CA ASP A 371 12.48 11.58 -23.86
C ASP A 371 11.03 11.33 -24.28
N TYR A 372 10.81 10.74 -25.46
CA TYR A 372 9.51 10.21 -25.81
C TYR A 372 9.17 9.06 -24.87
N VAL A 373 9.93 7.96 -24.81
CA VAL A 373 9.63 6.78 -23.98
C VAL A 373 9.32 7.18 -22.53
N LYS A 374 10.11 8.05 -21.92
CA LYS A 374 9.97 8.62 -20.57
C LYS A 374 8.89 9.70 -20.42
N ARG A 375 8.12 9.99 -21.47
CA ARG A 375 6.98 10.93 -21.52
C ARG A 375 7.33 12.40 -21.29
N LYS A 376 8.60 12.80 -21.39
CA LYS A 376 8.96 14.22 -21.41
C LYS A 376 8.42 14.92 -22.65
N THR A 377 8.39 14.20 -23.78
CA THR A 377 7.69 14.64 -24.99
C THR A 377 6.48 13.75 -25.25
N ALA A 378 5.32 14.40 -25.41
CA ALA A 378 4.04 13.74 -25.66
C ALA A 378 3.46 14.19 -26.99
N GLY A 379 2.78 13.27 -27.67
CA GLY A 379 2.17 13.50 -28.97
C GLY A 379 1.87 12.20 -29.69
N THR A 380 1.06 12.30 -30.74
CA THR A 380 0.74 11.19 -31.62
C THR A 380 2.00 10.70 -32.32
N LEU A 381 2.30 9.41 -32.22
CA LEU A 381 3.50 8.81 -32.81
C LEU A 381 3.12 7.94 -34.00
N PHE A 382 3.80 8.14 -35.12
CA PHE A 382 3.71 7.24 -36.27
C PHE A 382 5.04 6.50 -36.45
N VAL A 383 4.98 5.17 -36.36
CA VAL A 383 6.14 4.29 -36.54
C VAL A 383 6.03 3.61 -37.90
N PHE A 384 7.03 3.82 -38.76
CA PHE A 384 7.10 3.14 -40.04
C PHE A 384 7.61 1.72 -39.84
N GLU A 385 6.87 0.73 -40.32
CA GLU A 385 7.24 -0.67 -40.13
C GLU A 385 7.98 -1.22 -41.34
N ARG A 386 7.33 -1.20 -42.50
CA ARG A 386 7.88 -1.82 -43.71
C ARG A 386 7.16 -1.38 -44.99
N LEU A 387 7.86 -1.60 -46.10
CA LEU A 387 7.30 -1.50 -47.45
C LEU A 387 6.79 -2.86 -47.91
N VAL A 388 5.52 -2.91 -48.35
CA VAL A 388 4.88 -4.11 -48.89
C VAL A 388 4.41 -3.82 -50.31
N ARG A 389 4.64 -4.77 -51.21
CA ARG A 389 4.09 -4.72 -52.57
C ARG A 389 2.83 -5.59 -52.61
N LYS A 390 1.68 -4.98 -52.88
CA LYS A 390 0.37 -5.65 -52.96
C LYS A 390 -0.37 -5.12 -54.19
N ASP A 391 -0.88 -6.03 -55.01
CA ASP A 391 -1.66 -5.70 -56.22
C ASP A 391 -0.97 -4.68 -57.15
N ASP A 392 0.32 -4.91 -57.42
CA ASP A 392 1.22 -4.03 -58.19
C ASP A 392 1.46 -2.61 -57.66
N ARG A 393 0.95 -2.29 -56.47
CA ARG A 393 1.22 -1.03 -55.78
C ARG A 393 2.21 -1.25 -54.64
N GLN A 394 3.10 -0.29 -54.44
CA GLN A 394 3.92 -0.24 -53.23
C GLN A 394 3.16 0.50 -52.14
N LEU A 395 3.03 -0.12 -50.98
CA LEU A 395 2.37 0.41 -49.79
C LEU A 395 3.41 0.52 -48.68
N MET A 396 3.37 1.64 -47.96
CA MET A 396 4.12 1.81 -46.73
C MET A 396 3.21 1.52 -45.55
N LEU A 397 3.53 0.49 -44.78
CA LEU A 397 2.82 0.13 -43.55
C LEU A 397 3.47 0.84 -42.36
N GLY A 398 2.63 1.38 -41.48
CA GLY A 398 3.05 1.89 -40.19
C GLY A 398 1.97 1.76 -39.14
N THR A 399 2.35 1.89 -37.87
CA THR A 399 1.42 1.91 -36.75
C THR A 399 1.39 3.32 -36.16
N LEU A 400 0.18 3.85 -36.01
CA LEU A 400 -0.10 5.11 -35.35
C LEU A 400 -0.50 4.84 -33.90
N TYR A 401 0.19 5.47 -32.97
CA TYR A 401 -0.13 5.44 -31.54
C TYR A 401 -0.68 6.79 -31.12
N ASN A 402 -1.68 6.77 -30.24
CA ASN A 402 -2.20 7.99 -29.65
C ASN A 402 -1.19 8.67 -28.70
N SER A 403 -1.46 9.92 -28.32
CA SER A 403 -0.60 10.68 -27.42
C SER A 403 -0.35 9.95 -26.10
N THR A 404 -1.36 9.20 -25.67
CA THR A 404 -1.31 8.36 -24.47
C THR A 404 -0.78 6.95 -24.71
N ARG A 405 -0.44 6.52 -25.94
CA ARG A 405 0.05 5.16 -26.29
C ARG A 405 -0.86 3.99 -25.93
N SER A 406 -2.08 4.26 -25.46
CA SER A 406 -3.01 3.22 -25.03
C SER A 406 -3.83 2.63 -26.18
N ASP A 407 -3.92 3.35 -27.29
CA ASP A 407 -4.55 2.90 -28.52
C ASP A 407 -3.55 2.93 -29.68
N SER A 408 -3.72 1.99 -30.61
CA SER A 408 -2.89 1.92 -31.81
C SER A 408 -3.72 1.54 -33.03
N GLN A 409 -3.38 2.09 -34.18
CA GLN A 409 -4.04 1.81 -35.46
C GLN A 409 -2.99 1.60 -36.55
N SER A 410 -3.10 0.49 -37.29
CA SER A 410 -2.27 0.27 -38.47
C SER A 410 -2.78 1.12 -39.63
N ILE A 411 -1.87 1.82 -40.29
CA ILE A 411 -2.13 2.70 -41.43
C ILE A 411 -1.32 2.19 -42.62
N GLU A 412 -1.99 2.16 -43.77
CA GLU A 412 -1.37 1.88 -45.06
C GLU A 412 -1.31 3.19 -45.85
N LEU A 413 -0.10 3.63 -46.19
CA LEU A 413 0.13 4.79 -47.05
C LEU A 413 0.41 4.29 -48.47
N THR A 414 -0.44 4.67 -49.42
CA THR A 414 -0.25 4.32 -50.84
C THR A 414 0.86 5.15 -51.46
N LEU A 415 1.91 4.50 -51.96
CA LEU A 415 2.96 5.15 -52.73
C LEU A 415 2.50 5.19 -54.19
N GLN A 416 1.77 6.25 -54.58
CA GLN A 416 1.42 6.42 -55.97
C GLN A 416 2.71 6.66 -56.76
N GLN A 417 3.04 5.74 -57.68
CA GLN A 417 4.06 6.02 -58.68
C GLN A 417 3.52 7.12 -59.57
N GLY A 418 4.05 8.33 -59.43
CA GLY A 418 3.82 9.38 -60.40
C GLY A 418 4.19 8.85 -61.79
N ASN A 419 3.31 9.11 -62.77
CA ASN A 419 3.55 8.87 -64.19
C ASN A 419 4.91 9.45 -64.60
N SER A 420 5.95 8.65 -64.51
CA SER A 420 7.19 8.86 -65.23
C SER A 420 7.22 7.80 -66.32
N ASN A 421 6.70 8.19 -67.48
CA ASN A 421 6.99 7.54 -68.74
C ASN A 421 8.51 7.43 -68.87
N LYS A 422 9.07 6.28 -68.51
CA LYS A 422 10.35 5.82 -69.01
C LYS A 422 10.07 4.54 -69.77
N SER A 423 9.89 4.73 -71.08
CA SER A 423 10.00 3.68 -72.08
C SER A 423 11.30 2.91 -71.82
N PHE A 424 11.17 1.67 -71.36
CA PHE A 424 12.24 0.70 -71.50
C PHE A 424 12.35 0.40 -72.99
N THR A 425 13.40 0.91 -73.61
CA THR A 425 13.84 0.48 -74.94
C THR A 425 14.24 -0.98 -74.85
N THR A 426 13.37 -1.83 -75.38
CA THR A 426 13.65 -3.21 -75.73
C THR A 426 14.85 -3.23 -76.69
N LYS A 427 15.98 -3.76 -76.24
CA LYS A 427 16.98 -4.34 -77.15
C LYS A 427 16.80 -5.85 -77.10
N GLU A 428 16.27 -6.36 -78.20
CA GLU A 428 16.29 -7.77 -78.56
C GLU A 428 17.70 -8.34 -78.43
N MET A 429 17.81 -9.50 -77.79
CA MET A 429 18.84 -10.48 -78.13
C MET A 429 18.23 -11.88 -78.00
N LYS A 430 18.26 -12.58 -79.14
CA LYS A 430 17.68 -13.89 -79.43
C LYS A 430 18.16 -15.04 -78.52
N ASP A 431 17.19 -15.91 -78.24
CA ASP A 431 17.19 -17.38 -78.26
C ASP A 431 18.39 -18.17 -77.72
N LYS A 432 18.09 -19.04 -76.75
CA LYS A 432 18.35 -20.48 -76.87
C LYS A 432 17.40 -21.30 -75.97
N GLU A 433 16.57 -22.11 -76.63
CA GLU A 433 15.86 -23.27 -76.09
C GLU A 433 16.80 -24.23 -75.33
N VAL A 434 16.35 -24.72 -74.18
CA VAL A 434 16.56 -26.11 -73.74
C VAL A 434 15.30 -26.59 -72.99
N LYS A 435 14.85 -27.79 -73.37
CA LYS A 435 13.63 -28.52 -72.97
C LYS A 435 13.64 -29.05 -71.52
N GLU A 436 12.41 -29.27 -71.02
CA GLU A 436 11.99 -30.00 -69.81
C GLU A 436 12.54 -31.45 -69.69
N PRO A 437 12.37 -32.12 -68.53
CA PRO A 437 11.10 -32.77 -68.08
C PRO A 437 10.76 -32.38 -66.62
N GLY A 438 9.53 -32.37 -66.08
CA GLY A 438 8.30 -33.11 -66.35
C GLY A 438 7.90 -33.80 -65.04
N GLU A 439 6.74 -33.47 -64.43
CA GLU A 439 5.92 -34.36 -63.59
C GLU A 439 4.57 -33.69 -63.18
N THR A 440 3.54 -33.96 -63.99
CA THR A 440 2.19 -34.51 -63.69
C THR A 440 1.87 -34.89 -62.21
N ILE A 441 0.68 -34.85 -61.59
CA ILE A 441 -0.79 -34.71 -61.86
C ILE A 441 -1.40 -34.27 -60.49
N LEU A 442 -2.49 -33.50 -60.33
CA LEU A 442 -3.89 -33.96 -60.27
C LEU A 442 -4.82 -32.77 -60.02
N GLN A 443 -5.58 -32.39 -61.05
CA GLN A 443 -6.87 -31.73 -60.90
C GLN A 443 -7.95 -32.81 -60.68
N THR A 444 -8.90 -32.53 -59.81
CA THR A 444 -10.26 -33.10 -59.94
C THR A 444 -11.25 -31.95 -59.87
N GLU A 445 -11.79 -31.60 -61.04
CA GLU A 445 -13.06 -30.88 -61.18
C GLU A 445 -14.20 -31.85 -60.90
N LYS A 446 -15.20 -31.42 -60.11
CA LYS A 446 -16.61 -31.68 -60.39
C LYS A 446 -17.42 -30.46 -59.98
N GLY A 447 -17.93 -29.75 -60.98
CA GLY A 447 -18.98 -28.76 -60.81
C GLY A 447 -20.33 -29.42 -60.49
N ILE A 448 -21.28 -28.59 -60.08
CA ILE A 448 -22.68 -28.59 -60.52
C ILE A 448 -23.25 -27.18 -60.31
N THR A 449 -24.09 -26.85 -61.27
CA THR A 449 -24.76 -25.62 -61.66
C THR A 449 -25.81 -25.08 -60.68
N SER A 450 -25.90 -23.73 -60.67
CA SER A 450 -27.07 -22.84 -60.62
C SER A 450 -28.44 -23.37 -60.16
N VAL A 451 -29.11 -22.64 -59.25
CA VAL A 451 -30.50 -22.13 -59.43
C VAL A 451 -30.65 -20.89 -58.53
N GLY A 452 -31.03 -19.75 -59.12
CA GLY A 452 -31.47 -18.57 -58.38
C GLY A 452 -32.95 -18.63 -58.03
N LYS A 453 -33.36 -17.84 -57.02
CA LYS A 453 -34.69 -17.23 -56.95
C LYS A 453 -34.68 -16.01 -56.03
N THR A 454 -35.39 -15.02 -56.53
CA THR A 454 -35.60 -13.63 -56.11
C THR A 454 -36.67 -13.47 -55.03
N GLU A 455 -36.75 -12.23 -54.51
CA GLU A 455 -37.88 -11.56 -53.83
C GLU A 455 -38.22 -12.01 -52.39
N ALA A 456 -38.80 -11.20 -51.51
CA ALA A 456 -38.96 -9.77 -51.25
C ALA A 456 -39.83 -9.70 -49.97
N ASP A 457 -39.71 -8.60 -49.21
CA ASP A 457 -40.71 -8.05 -48.27
C ASP A 457 -41.32 -8.88 -47.13
N LEU A 458 -41.14 -8.39 -45.89
CA LEU A 458 -42.16 -8.23 -44.83
C LEU A 458 -41.45 -7.69 -43.57
N ALA A 459 -41.38 -6.37 -43.39
CA ALA A 459 -42.36 -5.54 -42.68
C ALA A 459 -42.51 -5.85 -41.18
N ASN A 460 -41.96 -4.92 -40.38
CA ASN A 460 -42.55 -4.30 -39.19
C ASN A 460 -43.53 -5.13 -38.35
N ARG A 461 -43.11 -5.54 -37.15
CA ARG A 461 -43.99 -5.61 -35.98
C ARG A 461 -43.27 -5.14 -34.72
N ILE A 462 -43.66 -3.95 -34.28
CA ILE A 462 -43.49 -3.43 -32.91
C ILE A 462 -44.50 -4.16 -32.02
N PRO A 463 -44.12 -4.72 -30.85
CA PRO A 463 -45.08 -5.12 -29.85
C PRO A 463 -45.37 -3.97 -28.87
N VAL A 464 -46.67 -3.72 -28.73
CA VAL A 464 -47.33 -2.76 -27.85
C VAL A 464 -47.21 -3.16 -26.37
N VAL A 465 -47.00 -2.17 -25.52
CA VAL A 465 -47.02 -2.22 -24.05
C VAL A 465 -48.46 -2.36 -23.53
N PRO A 466 -48.75 -3.21 -22.52
CA PRO A 466 -49.97 -3.08 -21.73
C PRO A 466 -49.72 -2.33 -20.42
N ASN A 467 -50.45 -1.23 -20.26
CA ASN A 467 -50.71 -0.55 -18.99
C ASN A 467 -51.42 -1.50 -18.01
N LEU A 468 -50.98 -1.53 -16.75
CA LEU A 468 -51.79 -2.00 -15.62
C LEU A 468 -51.92 -0.87 -14.60
N SER A 469 -53.14 -0.37 -14.52
CA SER A 469 -53.64 0.55 -13.50
C SER A 469 -54.01 -0.21 -12.22
N ASN A 470 -53.71 0.43 -11.08
CA ASN A 470 -54.43 0.43 -9.80
C ASN A 470 -55.52 -0.63 -9.55
N LYS A 471 -55.35 -1.34 -8.43
CA LYS A 471 -56.41 -1.55 -7.42
C LYS A 471 -55.80 -2.02 -6.09
N ASN A 472 -56.13 -1.24 -5.05
CA ASN A 472 -56.13 -1.50 -3.59
C ASN A 472 -54.90 -2.06 -2.88
#